data_AF-A0A3D4TSJ6-F1
#
_entry.id   AF-A0A3D4TSJ6-F1
#
_cell.length_a   1.000
_cell.length_b   1.000
_cell.length_c   1.000
_cell.angle_alpha   90.00
_cell.angle_beta   90.00
_cell.angle_gamma   90.00
#
_symmetry.space_group_name_H-M   'P 1'
#
loop_
_entity.id
_entity.type
_entity.pdbx_description
1 polymer ?
#
loop_
_entity_poly.entity_id
_entity_poly.type
_entity_poly.pdbx_seq_one_letter_code
_entity_poly.pdbx_strand_id
1 'polypeptide(L)'
;TGQPDWATVSLRYRGPKIDRAGLLRYLVSYREHAEFHEQCVERIFSEVSARCQPQWLEVEARYTRRGGLDINPWRASPGIAAPAATYRELRQ
;
A
#
# COMPACT_ATOMS: atom_id res chain seq x y z
N THR A 1 12.75 4.88 14.46
CA THR A 1 13.71 6.01 14.36
C THR A 1 13.06 7.37 14.53
N GLY A 2 11.72 7.48 14.44
CA GLY A 2 11.02 8.78 14.52
C GLY A 2 11.17 9.64 13.27
N GLN A 3 11.99 9.22 12.31
CA GLN A 3 12.08 9.85 11.00
C GLN A 3 10.85 9.47 10.16
N PRO A 4 10.40 10.34 9.26
CA PRO A 4 9.27 10.06 8.38
C PRO A 4 9.60 9.03 7.30
N ASP A 5 8.58 8.32 6.84
CA ASP A 5 8.61 7.42 5.70
C ASP A 5 7.81 8.00 4.54
N TRP A 6 8.27 7.75 3.32
CA TRP A 6 7.63 8.22 2.09
C TRP A 6 7.40 7.03 1.17
N ALA A 7 6.20 6.94 0.58
CA ALA A 7 5.87 5.91 -0.37
C ALA A 7 4.98 6.43 -1.50
N THR A 8 4.98 5.69 -2.60
CA THR A 8 3.86 5.65 -3.54
C THR A 8 3.05 4.38 -3.22
N VAL A 9 1.73 4.50 -3.05
CA VAL A 9 0.84 3.37 -2.77
C VAL A 9 -0.09 3.17 -3.96
N SER A 10 -0.13 1.94 -4.48
CA SER A 10 -0.99 1.50 -5.58
C SER A 10 -2.01 0.51 -5.06
N LEU A 11 -3.29 0.74 -5.39
CA LEU A 11 -4.37 -0.20 -5.13
C LEU A 11 -4.97 -0.62 -6.46
N ARG A 12 -4.87 -1.91 -6.79
CA ARG A 12 -5.57 -2.52 -7.92
C ARG A 12 -6.70 -3.39 -7.35
N TYR A 13 -7.91 -3.28 -7.89
CA TYR A 13 -9.05 -4.04 -7.38
C TYR A 13 -10.11 -4.26 -8.45
N ARG A 14 -10.99 -5.24 -8.18
CA ARG A 14 -12.29 -5.40 -8.86
C ARG A 14 -13.38 -5.52 -7.80
N GLY A 15 -14.51 -4.86 -8.02
CA GLY A 15 -15.63 -4.88 -7.10
C GLY A 15 -16.41 -3.56 -7.11
N PRO A 16 -17.17 -3.26 -6.05
CA PRO A 16 -17.83 -1.99 -5.88
C PRO A 16 -16.84 -0.82 -5.98
N LYS A 17 -17.25 0.27 -6.63
CA LYS A 17 -16.40 1.44 -6.80
C LYS A 17 -16.05 2.03 -5.43
N ILE A 18 -14.76 2.05 -5.10
CA ILE A 18 -14.25 2.67 -3.86
C ILE A 18 -14.37 4.20 -3.98
N ASP A 19 -14.88 4.85 -2.93
CA ASP A 19 -14.90 6.32 -2.83
C ASP A 19 -13.47 6.87 -2.78
N ARG A 20 -13.10 7.64 -3.80
CA ARG A 20 -11.75 8.20 -3.95
C ARG A 20 -11.41 9.20 -2.86
N ALA A 21 -12.38 10.01 -2.42
CA ALA A 21 -12.14 11.02 -1.39
C ALA A 21 -11.94 10.37 -0.02
N GLY A 22 -12.77 9.37 0.31
CA GLY A 22 -12.62 8.54 1.50
C GLY A 22 -11.31 7.78 1.53
N LEU A 23 -10.92 7.14 0.41
CA LEU A 23 -9.65 6.43 0.29
C LEU A 23 -8.45 7.37 0.48
N LEU A 24 -8.49 8.58 -0.10
CA LEU A 24 -7.41 9.56 0.09
C LEU A 24 -7.30 10.00 1.56
N ARG A 25 -8.43 10.31 2.21
CA ARG A 25 -8.44 10.67 3.65
C ARG A 25 -7.87 9.54 4.51
N TYR A 26 -8.23 8.31 4.20
CA TYR A 26 -7.72 7.11 4.86
C TYR A 26 -6.20 6.95 4.69
N LEU A 27 -5.67 7.09 3.48
CA LEU A 27 -4.22 7.01 3.26
C LEU A 27 -3.47 8.16 3.96
N VAL A 28 -4.04 9.37 3.96
CA VAL A 28 -3.45 10.55 4.63
C VAL A 28 -3.44 10.40 6.15
N SER A 29 -4.36 9.63 6.76
CA SER A 29 -4.34 9.43 8.21
C SER A 29 -3.10 8.65 8.71
N TYR A 30 -2.34 8.01 7.82
CA TYR A 30 -1.06 7.38 8.16
C TYR A 30 0.08 8.37 8.37
N ARG A 31 -0.11 9.67 8.10
CA ARG A 31 0.95 10.69 8.19
C ARG A 31 1.67 10.72 9.53
N GLU A 32 0.94 10.45 10.62
CA GLU A 32 1.47 10.44 12.00
C GLU A 32 1.43 9.04 12.62
N HIS A 33 1.19 8.00 11.81
CA HIS A 33 1.13 6.63 12.25
C HIS A 33 2.50 5.96 12.16
N ALA A 34 3.01 5.47 13.29
CA ALA A 34 4.28 4.77 13.35
C ALA A 34 4.06 3.26 13.15
N GLU A 35 4.45 2.76 11.98
CA GLU A 35 4.34 1.34 11.63
C GLU A 35 5.48 0.98 10.66
N PHE A 36 5.90 -0.29 10.66
CA PHE A 36 6.84 -0.81 9.67
C PHE A 36 6.16 -0.88 8.28
N HIS A 37 6.97 -0.86 7.22
CA HIS A 37 6.48 -0.76 5.84
C HIS A 37 5.54 -1.92 5.47
N GLU A 38 5.90 -3.14 5.89
CA GLU A 38 5.17 -4.37 5.62
C GLU A 38 3.83 -4.39 6.34
N GLN A 39 3.82 -4.05 7.63
CA GLN A 39 2.62 -4.00 8.47
C GLN A 39 1.65 -2.92 7.96
N CYS A 40 2.17 -1.78 7.49
CA CYS A 40 1.36 -0.72 6.89
C CYS A 40 0.58 -1.23 5.66
N VAL A 41 1.23 -1.98 4.75
CA VAL A 41 0.55 -2.56 3.59
C VAL A 41 -0.43 -3.66 3.96
N GLU A 42 -0.09 -4.53 4.93
CA GLU A 42 -1.02 -5.56 5.42
C GLU A 42 -2.28 -4.94 6.04
N ARG A 43 -2.13 -3.85 6.79
CA ARG A 43 -3.23 -3.11 7.38
C ARG A 43 -4.11 -2.48 6.32
N ILE A 44 -3.52 -1.76 5.35
CA ILE A 44 -4.27 -1.18 4.22
C ILE A 44 -5.06 -2.25 3.49
N PHE A 45 -4.43 -3.39 3.17
CA PHE A 45 -5.10 -4.51 2.52
C PHE A 45 -6.28 -5.04 3.35
N SER A 46 -6.07 -5.26 4.66
CA SER A 46 -7.10 -5.82 5.54
C SER A 46 -8.29 -4.88 5.72
N GLU A 47 -8.04 -3.60 5.99
CA GLU A 47 -9.07 -2.61 6.27
C GLU A 47 -9.87 -2.24 5.00
N VAL A 48 -9.21 -2.12 3.85
CA VAL A 48 -9.88 -1.91 2.56
C VAL A 48 -10.70 -3.16 2.18
N SER A 49 -10.17 -4.36 2.38
CA SER A 49 -10.91 -5.61 2.11
C SER A 49 -12.17 -5.71 2.96
N ALA A 50 -12.06 -5.43 4.26
CA ALA A 50 -13.19 -5.49 5.19
C ALA A 50 -14.26 -4.43 4.89
N ARG A 51 -13.85 -3.20 4.58
CA ARG A 51 -14.78 -2.06 4.44
C ARG A 51 -15.37 -1.93 3.03
N CYS A 52 -14.58 -2.22 2.00
CA CYS A 52 -14.98 -2.04 0.60
C CYS A 52 -15.45 -3.33 -0.07
N GLN A 53 -15.16 -4.49 0.54
CA GLN A 53 -15.58 -5.82 0.06
C GLN A 53 -15.33 -6.04 -1.45
N PRO A 54 -14.11 -5.77 -1.96
CA PRO A 54 -13.79 -6.05 -3.35
C PRO A 54 -13.80 -7.55 -3.61
N GLN A 55 -14.07 -7.95 -4.86
CA GLN A 55 -13.94 -9.33 -5.32
C GLN A 55 -12.47 -9.79 -5.26
N TRP A 56 -11.54 -8.88 -5.59
CA TRP A 56 -10.11 -9.05 -5.34
C TRP A 56 -9.46 -7.68 -5.12
N LEU A 57 -8.37 -7.68 -4.37
CA LEU A 57 -7.57 -6.52 -4.04
C LEU A 57 -6.10 -6.86 -4.14
N GLU A 58 -5.32 -5.88 -4.58
CA GLU A 58 -3.87 -5.85 -4.54
C GLU A 58 -3.46 -4.48 -4.00
N VAL A 59 -2.57 -4.47 -3.02
CA VAL A 59 -1.98 -3.28 -2.43
C VAL A 59 -0.46 -3.42 -2.54
N GLU A 60 0.16 -2.42 -3.16
CA GLU A 60 1.60 -2.30 -3.29
C GLU A 60 2.03 -0.95 -2.73
N ALA A 61 3.03 -0.92 -1.87
CA ALA A 61 3.69 0.32 -1.49
C ALA A 61 5.15 0.28 -1.90
N ARG A 62 5.64 1.38 -2.46
CA ARG A 62 7.02 1.57 -2.90
C ARG A 62 7.64 2.66 -2.07
N TYR A 63 8.37 2.27 -1.02
CA TYR A 63 8.97 3.22 -0.08
C TYR A 63 10.29 3.77 -0.61
N THR A 64 10.61 5.00 -0.22
CA THR A 64 11.94 5.58 -0.44
C THR A 64 12.98 4.91 0.47
N ARG A 65 14.21 4.81 0.00
CA ARG A 65 15.28 4.13 0.74
C ARG A 65 15.56 4.67 2.15
N ARG A 66 15.91 3.77 3.07
CA ARG A 66 16.59 4.07 4.33
C ARG A 66 17.93 3.33 4.36
N GLY A 67 19.02 4.04 4.62
CA GLY A 67 20.36 3.43 4.65
C GLY A 67 20.78 2.76 3.34
N GLY A 68 20.25 3.22 2.20
CA GLY A 68 20.55 2.66 0.87
C GLY A 68 19.65 1.50 0.43
N LEU A 69 18.74 1.02 1.29
CA LEU A 69 17.81 -0.07 0.98
C LEU A 69 16.38 0.44 0.89
N ASP A 70 15.66 0.08 -0.17
CA ASP A 70 14.22 0.29 -0.31
C ASP A 70 13.45 -1.00 0.06
N ILE A 71 12.20 -0.83 0.48
CA ILE A 71 11.28 -1.93 0.81
C ILE A 71 9.99 -1.68 0.02
N ASN A 72 9.58 -2.68 -0.74
CA ASN A 72 8.43 -2.60 -1.64
C ASN A 72 7.39 -3.67 -1.31
N PRO A 73 6.71 -3.56 -0.16
CA PRO A 73 5.75 -4.56 0.27
C PRO A 73 4.56 -4.64 -0.70
N TRP A 74 4.17 -5.88 -0.99
CA TRP A 74 3.09 -6.23 -1.88
C TRP A 74 2.20 -7.27 -1.21
N ARG A 75 0.88 -7.03 -1.23
CA ARG A 75 -0.13 -7.92 -0.68
C ARG A 75 -1.31 -8.01 -1.63
N ALA A 76 -1.78 -9.23 -1.90
CA ALA A 76 -2.93 -9.43 -2.77
C ALA A 76 -3.83 -10.57 -2.29
N SER A 77 -5.07 -10.56 -2.80
CA SER A 77 -6.00 -11.68 -2.66
C SER A 77 -5.42 -12.97 -3.25
N PRO A 78 -5.86 -14.15 -2.76
CA PRO A 78 -5.42 -15.43 -3.30
C PRO A 78 -5.63 -15.54 -4.81
N GLY A 79 -4.65 -16.12 -5.50
CA GLY A 79 -4.69 -16.33 -6.95
C GLY A 79 -4.21 -15.14 -7.80
N ILE A 80 -3.85 -14.01 -7.20
CA ILE A 80 -3.16 -12.91 -7.88
C ILE A 80 -1.65 -13.19 -7.85
N ALA A 81 -1.00 -13.17 -9.00
CA ALA A 81 0.45 -13.32 -9.10
C ALA A 81 1.16 -12.01 -8.73
N ALA A 82 2.32 -12.12 -8.09
CA ALA A 82 3.17 -10.97 -7.80
C ALA A 82 3.63 -10.28 -9.11
N PRO A 83 3.91 -8.96 -9.08
CA PRO A 83 4.34 -8.23 -10.26
C PRO A 83 5.63 -8.82 -10.84
N ALA A 84 5.65 -9.07 -12.16
CA ALA A 84 6.79 -9.69 -12.84
C ALA A 84 8.03 -8.78 -12.94
N ALA A 85 7.86 -7.46 -12.79
CA ALA A 85 8.95 -6.50 -12.87
C ALA A 85 8.83 -5.43 -11.77
N THR A 86 9.91 -5.28 -11.00
CA THR A 86 10.09 -4.21 -10.03
C THR A 86 10.88 -3.08 -10.69
N TYR A 87 10.19 -2.02 -11.12
CA TYR A 87 10.85 -0.77 -11.55
C TYR A 87 11.00 0.19 -10.37
N ARG A 88 11.93 1.13 -10.44
CA ARG A 88 12.04 2.19 -9.44
C ARG A 88 11.21 3.40 -9.83
N GLU A 89 10.43 3.91 -8.90
CA GLU A 89 9.75 5.20 -9.04
C GLU A 89 10.73 6.35 -8.88
N LEU A 90 10.37 7.55 -9.37
CA LEU A 90 11.23 8.75 -9.38
C LEU A 90 11.84 9.12 -8.03
N ARG A 91 11.16 8.79 -6.92
CA ARG A 91 11.58 9.15 -5.55
C ARG A 91 12.26 8.02 -4.78
N GLN A 92 12.34 6.81 -5.35
CA GLN A 92 12.91 5.64 -4.65
C GLN A 92 14.42 5.67 -4.59
#